data_AF-A0A925DNI8-F1
#
_entry.id   AF-A0A925DNI8-F1
#
_cell.length_a   1.000
_cell.length_b   1.000
_cell.length_c   1.000
_cell.angle_alpha   90.00
_cell.angle_beta   90.00
_cell.angle_gamma   90.00
#
_symmetry.space_group_name_H-M   'P 1'
#
loop_
_entity.id
_entity.type
_entity.pdbx_description
1 polymer ?
#
loop_
_entity_poly.entity_id
_entity_poly.type
_entity_poly.pdbx_seq_one_letter_code
_entity_poly.pdbx_strand_id
1 'polypeptide(L)'
;MSVNHSFPVEIFFSKKKTLLWFVILDLALTVIYIVIILNAVNKGKEEFVIWVGTPVYVIAFIFGLRHVLRKRPGIRIDETGVWYKKDVGEGTFVPWLHIQGFRFNDGGKLSKAILIFVSVPGFYAHEVDEPNTLRAAELMWKTHGTPLAIPINFFDETPEKLLEFLQSGMKEFKRN
;
A
#
# COMPACT_ATOMS: atom_id res chain seq x y z
N MET A 1 26.10 -7.55 -16.57
CA MET A 1 24.93 -8.27 -17.12
C MET A 1 23.71 -7.44 -16.81
N SER A 2 23.02 -6.88 -17.82
CA SER A 2 21.75 -6.18 -17.59
C SER A 2 20.67 -7.23 -17.34
N VAL A 3 20.01 -7.16 -16.18
CA VAL A 3 18.81 -7.95 -15.94
C VAL A 3 17.72 -7.38 -16.86
N ASN A 4 17.30 -8.17 -17.86
CA ASN A 4 16.20 -7.77 -18.74
C ASN A 4 14.90 -7.90 -17.94
N HIS A 5 14.38 -6.77 -17.47
CA HIS A 5 13.04 -6.71 -16.91
C HIS A 5 12.06 -6.39 -18.02
N SER A 6 10.99 -7.18 -18.16
CA SER A 6 9.90 -6.86 -19.07
C SER A 6 9.02 -5.78 -18.43
N PHE A 7 9.11 -4.55 -18.93
CA PHE A 7 8.21 -3.46 -18.54
C PHE A 7 6.84 -3.63 -19.21
N PRO A 8 5.73 -3.24 -18.55
CA PRO A 8 5.64 -2.57 -17.25
C PRO A 8 5.85 -3.52 -16.05
N VAL A 9 6.48 -3.00 -14.99
CA VAL A 9 6.68 -3.72 -13.72
C VAL A 9 5.67 -3.21 -12.69
N GLU A 10 4.84 -4.11 -12.16
CA GLU A 10 3.91 -3.82 -11.07
C GLU A 10 4.37 -4.48 -9.77
N ILE A 11 4.52 -3.67 -8.72
CA ILE A 11 4.97 -4.11 -7.40
C ILE A 11 3.82 -3.97 -6.43
N PHE A 12 3.48 -5.07 -5.76
CA PHE A 12 2.29 -5.16 -4.92
C PHE A 12 2.60 -4.90 -3.45
N PHE A 13 1.61 -4.36 -2.75
CA PHE A 13 1.66 -4.24 -1.30
C PHE A 13 1.62 -5.62 -0.62
N SER A 14 2.43 -5.78 0.42
CA SER A 14 2.40 -6.91 1.32
C SER A 14 1.13 -6.92 2.14
N LYS A 15 0.46 -8.07 2.13
CA LYS A 15 -0.82 -8.28 2.80
C LYS A 15 -0.71 -9.00 4.12
N LYS A 16 0.50 -9.41 4.51
CA LYS A 16 0.72 -10.27 5.68
C LYS A 16 0.12 -9.65 6.95
N LYS A 17 0.36 -8.36 7.18
CA LYS A 17 -0.19 -7.63 8.35
C LYS A 17 -1.70 -7.43 8.24
N THR A 18 -2.20 -7.01 7.08
CA THR A 18 -3.63 -6.80 6.84
C THR A 18 -4.44 -8.09 7.00
N LEU A 19 -3.90 -9.20 6.51
CA LEU A 19 -4.51 -10.53 6.65
C LEU A 19 -4.48 -10.99 8.11
N LEU A 20 -3.39 -10.78 8.83
CA LEU A 20 -3.32 -11.08 10.26
C LEU A 20 -4.38 -10.30 11.05
N TRP A 21 -4.49 -8.99 10.82
CA TRP A 21 -5.52 -8.16 11.45
C TRP A 21 -6.93 -8.59 11.10
N PHE A 22 -7.17 -8.98 9.85
CA PHE A 22 -8.46 -9.51 9.42
C PHE A 22 -8.81 -10.81 10.16
N VAL A 23 -7.86 -11.74 10.30
CA VAL A 23 -8.06 -13.00 11.03
C VAL A 23 -8.35 -12.74 12.52
N ILE A 24 -7.61 -11.82 13.14
CA ILE A 24 -7.85 -11.44 14.55
C ILE A 24 -9.26 -10.85 14.73
N LEU A 25 -9.65 -9.95 13.83
CA LEU A 25 -10.97 -9.31 13.85
C LEU A 25 -12.08 -10.34 13.63
N ASP A 26 -11.93 -11.23 12.64
CA ASP A 26 -12.90 -12.28 12.34
C ASP A 26 -13.07 -13.25 13.52
N LEU A 27 -11.99 -13.62 14.20
CA LEU A 27 -12.04 -14.48 15.37
C LEU A 27 -12.79 -13.80 16.52
N ALA A 28 -12.56 -12.50 16.75
CA ALA A 28 -13.31 -11.73 17.75
C ALA A 28 -14.81 -11.64 17.40
N LEU A 29 -15.14 -11.39 16.13
CA LEU A 29 -16.53 -11.37 15.66
C LEU A 29 -17.20 -12.73 15.77
N THR A 30 -16.47 -13.81 15.50
CA THR A 30 -16.95 -15.19 15.65
C THR A 30 -17.34 -15.47 17.10
N VAL A 31 -16.49 -15.08 18.07
CA VAL A 31 -16.79 -15.25 19.50
C VAL A 31 -18.06 -14.50 19.89
N ILE A 32 -18.21 -13.25 19.44
CA ILE A 32 -19.42 -12.45 19.68
C ILE A 32 -20.64 -13.13 19.05
N TYR A 33 -20.50 -13.64 17.82
CA TYR A 33 -21.57 -14.32 17.10
C TYR A 33 -22.03 -15.60 17.81
N ILE A 34 -21.11 -16.39 18.35
CA ILE A 34 -21.44 -17.58 19.16
C ILE A 34 -22.25 -17.19 20.40
N VAL A 35 -21.87 -16.12 21.10
CA VAL A 35 -22.63 -15.63 22.28
C VAL A 35 -24.05 -15.22 21.88
N ILE A 36 -24.23 -14.59 20.71
CA ILE A 36 -25.55 -14.24 20.17
C ILE A 36 -26.38 -15.50 19.89
N ILE A 37 -25.79 -16.53 19.27
CA ILE A 37 -26.48 -17.81 19.01
C ILE A 37 -26.93 -18.45 20.33
N LEU A 38 -26.04 -18.60 21.30
CA LEU A 38 -26.37 -19.21 22.60
C LEU A 38 -27.50 -18.46 23.30
N ASN A 39 -27.47 -17.12 23.27
CA ASN A 39 -28.54 -16.30 23.83
C ASN A 39 -29.85 -16.40 23.06
N ALA A 40 -29.81 -16.60 21.74
CA ALA A 40 -31.00 -16.77 20.92
C ALA A 40 -31.67 -18.13 21.17
N VAL A 41 -30.87 -19.20 21.29
CA VAL A 41 -31.36 -20.54 21.66
C VAL A 41 -32.03 -20.50 23.03
N ASN A 42 -31.42 -19.87 24.03
CA ASN A 42 -32.02 -19.71 25.37
C ASN A 42 -33.35 -18.92 25.35
N LYS A 43 -33.60 -18.12 24.31
CA LYS A 43 -34.81 -17.31 24.15
C LYS A 43 -35.80 -17.89 23.14
N GLY A 44 -35.55 -19.07 22.59
CA GLY A 44 -36.40 -19.68 21.54
C GLY A 44 -36.42 -18.88 20.23
N LYS A 45 -35.31 -18.20 19.89
CA LYS A 45 -35.17 -17.36 18.68
C LYS A 45 -34.09 -17.88 17.73
N GLU A 46 -33.72 -19.15 17.85
CA GLU A 46 -32.68 -19.81 17.07
C GLU A 46 -32.97 -19.78 15.57
N GLU A 47 -34.23 -19.93 15.16
CA GLU A 47 -34.60 -19.91 13.74
C GLU A 47 -34.22 -18.58 13.08
N PHE A 48 -34.46 -17.45 13.75
CA PHE A 48 -34.10 -16.13 13.22
C PHE A 48 -32.59 -15.99 13.03
N VAL A 49 -31.78 -16.45 13.99
CA VAL A 49 -30.32 -16.36 13.90
C VAL A 49 -29.77 -17.31 12.84
N ILE A 50 -30.33 -18.50 12.70
CA ILE A 50 -29.90 -19.48 11.69
C ILE A 50 -30.25 -18.98 10.28
N TRP A 51 -31.49 -18.54 10.06
CA TRP A 51 -31.98 -18.19 8.73
C TRP A 51 -31.59 -16.79 8.26
N VAL A 52 -31.39 -15.85 9.18
CA VAL A 52 -31.06 -14.45 8.83
C VAL A 52 -29.65 -14.08 9.28
N GLY A 53 -29.30 -14.38 10.54
CA GLY A 53 -28.00 -14.03 11.10
C GLY A 53 -26.83 -14.72 10.39
N THR A 54 -26.93 -16.03 10.17
CA THR A 54 -25.83 -16.83 9.59
C THR A 54 -25.52 -16.42 8.15
N PRO A 55 -26.51 -16.28 7.25
CA PRO A 55 -26.22 -15.82 5.90
C PRO A 55 -25.59 -14.43 5.85
N VAL A 56 -26.06 -13.48 6.68
CA VAL A 56 -25.48 -12.12 6.74
C VAL A 56 -24.02 -12.17 7.20
N TYR A 57 -23.72 -12.96 8.24
CA TYR A 57 -22.36 -13.16 8.72
C TYR A 57 -21.45 -13.75 7.64
N VAL A 58 -21.89 -14.82 6.98
CA VAL A 58 -21.14 -15.50 5.92
C VAL A 58 -20.89 -14.58 4.73
N ILE A 59 -21.90 -13.81 4.31
CA ILE A 59 -21.76 -12.81 3.24
C ILE A 59 -20.71 -11.77 3.64
N ALA A 60 -20.83 -11.19 4.83
CA ALA A 60 -19.87 -10.20 5.32
C ALA A 60 -18.43 -10.74 5.34
N PHE A 61 -18.25 -11.99 5.80
CA PHE A 61 -16.96 -12.67 5.79
C PHE A 61 -16.39 -12.82 4.37
N ILE A 62 -17.19 -13.33 3.42
CA ILE A 62 -16.75 -13.53 2.03
C ILE A 62 -16.34 -12.20 1.39
N PHE A 63 -17.15 -11.15 1.57
CA PHE A 63 -16.86 -9.82 1.02
C PHE A 63 -15.61 -9.21 1.66
N GLY A 64 -15.45 -9.33 2.99
CA GLY A 64 -14.26 -8.88 3.71
C GLY A 64 -13.00 -9.61 3.25
N LEU A 65 -13.05 -10.94 3.17
CA LEU A 65 -11.93 -11.75 2.72
C LEU A 65 -11.56 -11.43 1.27
N ARG A 66 -12.54 -11.30 0.37
CA ARG A 66 -12.30 -10.90 -1.02
C ARG A 66 -11.64 -9.52 -1.10
N HIS A 67 -12.05 -8.58 -0.25
CA HIS A 67 -11.45 -7.25 -0.20
C HIS A 67 -9.99 -7.31 0.24
N VAL A 68 -9.69 -8.06 1.30
CA VAL A 68 -8.32 -8.24 1.82
C VAL A 68 -7.45 -8.99 0.82
N LEU A 69 -7.97 -9.97 0.09
CA LEU A 69 -7.21 -10.75 -0.90
C LEU A 69 -7.01 -10.04 -2.23
N ARG A 70 -7.84 -9.07 -2.62
CA ARG A 70 -7.72 -8.33 -3.90
C ARG A 70 -6.38 -7.59 -4.03
N LYS A 71 -5.45 -8.11 -4.84
CA LYS A 71 -4.12 -7.49 -5.05
C LYS A 71 -4.28 -6.07 -5.61
N ARG A 72 -3.53 -5.12 -5.06
CA ARG A 72 -3.47 -3.73 -5.51
C ARG A 72 -2.02 -3.38 -5.80
N PRO A 73 -1.67 -2.94 -7.02
CA PRO A 73 -0.32 -2.48 -7.29
C PRO A 73 -0.06 -1.23 -6.46
N GLY A 74 1.03 -1.23 -5.71
CA GLY A 74 1.48 -0.07 -4.93
C GLY A 74 2.49 0.77 -5.69
N ILE A 75 3.28 0.16 -6.59
CA ILE A 75 4.14 0.87 -7.53
C ILE A 75 3.91 0.27 -8.92
N ARG A 76 3.82 1.13 -9.93
CA ARG A 76 3.87 0.78 -11.33
C ARG A 76 5.01 1.56 -11.98
N ILE A 77 5.88 0.83 -12.68
CA ILE A 77 7.01 1.40 -13.42
C ILE A 77 6.74 1.10 -14.90
N ASP A 78 6.65 2.14 -15.71
CA ASP A 78 6.41 2.05 -17.14
C ASP A 78 7.30 3.03 -17.92
N GLU A 79 7.09 3.12 -19.23
CA GLU A 79 7.88 3.96 -20.14
C GLU A 79 7.73 5.46 -19.84
N THR A 80 6.64 5.87 -19.20
CA THR A 80 6.32 7.28 -18.94
C THR A 80 6.86 7.78 -17.61
N GLY A 81 6.90 6.90 -16.60
CA GLY A 81 7.39 7.27 -15.28
C GLY A 81 7.17 6.20 -14.22
N VAL A 82 7.15 6.69 -12.97
CA VAL A 82 6.86 5.90 -11.79
C VAL A 82 5.55 6.38 -11.20
N TRP A 83 4.57 5.49 -11.16
CA TRP A 83 3.36 5.70 -10.38
C TRP A 83 3.49 5.00 -9.04
N TYR A 84 3.23 5.74 -7.97
CA TYR A 84 3.27 5.23 -6.60
C TYR A 84 1.95 5.52 -5.90
N LYS A 85 1.28 4.48 -5.40
CA LYS A 85 0.13 4.62 -4.52
C LYS A 85 0.60 4.63 -3.07
N LYS A 86 0.08 5.55 -2.26
CA LYS A 86 0.15 5.42 -0.80
C LYS A 86 -0.82 4.34 -0.33
N ASP A 87 -0.52 3.69 0.79
CA ASP A 87 -1.40 2.66 1.38
C ASP A 87 -2.80 3.23 1.71
N VAL A 88 -2.83 4.54 2.04
CA VAL A 88 -4.03 5.36 2.19
C VAL A 88 -3.89 6.60 1.32
N GLY A 89 -4.88 6.89 0.47
CA GLY A 89 -4.96 8.09 -0.36
C GLY A 89 -4.78 7.88 -1.87
N GLU A 90 -4.64 8.99 -2.59
CA GLU A 90 -4.41 9.02 -4.03
C GLU A 90 -2.97 8.62 -4.39
N GLY A 91 -2.80 8.10 -5.61
CA GLY A 91 -1.48 7.75 -6.13
C GLY A 91 -0.82 8.94 -6.80
N THR A 92 0.49 9.10 -6.58
CA THR A 92 1.31 10.14 -7.20
C THR A 92 2.01 9.56 -8.42
N PHE A 93 1.88 10.24 -9.56
CA PHE A 93 2.66 9.93 -10.77
C PHE A 93 3.87 10.85 -10.86
N VAL A 94 5.03 10.30 -11.16
CA VAL A 94 6.28 11.05 -11.31
C VAL A 94 6.90 10.68 -12.67
N PRO A 95 6.87 11.57 -13.67
CA PRO A 95 7.50 11.33 -14.96
C PRO A 95 9.01 11.15 -14.82
N TRP A 96 9.62 10.31 -15.67
CA TRP A 96 11.07 10.08 -15.66
C TRP A 96 11.90 11.37 -15.81
N LEU A 97 11.40 12.32 -16.61
CA LEU A 97 12.03 13.62 -16.83
C LEU A 97 12.26 14.39 -15.53
N HIS A 98 11.35 14.24 -14.56
CA HIS A 98 11.42 14.95 -13.29
C HIS A 98 12.30 14.22 -12.27
N ILE A 99 12.61 12.95 -12.47
CA ILE A 99 13.38 12.13 -11.52
C ILE A 99 14.88 12.36 -11.74
N GLN A 100 15.55 12.91 -10.73
CA GLN A 100 17.00 13.07 -10.70
C GLN A 100 17.72 11.79 -10.26
N GLY A 101 17.12 11.02 -9.36
CA GLY A 101 17.66 9.75 -8.91
C GLY A 101 16.93 9.17 -7.70
N PHE A 102 17.36 7.99 -7.27
CA PHE A 102 16.81 7.30 -6.11
C PHE A 102 17.90 7.09 -5.06
N ARG A 103 17.54 7.25 -3.78
CA ARG A 103 18.41 6.90 -2.66
C ARG A 103 17.66 6.08 -1.65
N PHE A 104 18.34 5.06 -1.13
CA PHE A 104 17.86 4.35 0.04
C PHE A 104 18.13 5.16 1.31
N ASN A 105 17.08 5.39 2.10
CA ASN A 105 17.22 5.95 3.44
C ASN A 105 17.04 4.82 4.46
N ASP A 106 18.10 4.48 5.18
CA ASP A 106 18.10 3.44 6.21
C ASP A 106 17.84 4.02 7.62
N GLY A 107 16.98 5.04 7.73
CA GLY A 107 16.76 5.84 8.95
C GLY A 107 16.25 5.10 10.20
N GLY A 108 16.30 3.76 10.23
CA GLY A 108 15.77 2.88 11.27
C GLY A 108 14.63 2.01 10.75
N LYS A 109 14.27 0.94 11.49
CA LYS A 109 13.24 -0.05 11.07
C LYS A 109 11.88 0.56 10.72
N LEU A 110 11.52 1.70 11.31
CA LEU A 110 10.22 2.37 11.14
C LEU A 110 10.21 3.45 10.04
N SER A 111 11.37 3.83 9.51
CA SER A 111 11.55 4.97 8.59
C SER A 111 12.31 4.60 7.33
N LYS A 112 12.53 3.29 7.08
CA LYS A 112 13.17 2.84 5.86
C LYS A 112 12.30 3.19 4.65
N ALA A 113 12.87 3.94 3.72
CA ALA A 113 12.17 4.41 2.54
C ALA A 113 13.13 4.59 1.36
N ILE A 114 12.61 4.46 0.15
CA ILE A 114 13.29 4.92 -1.06
C ILE A 114 12.87 6.36 -1.31
N LEU A 115 13.83 7.26 -1.26
CA LEU A 115 13.66 8.67 -1.56
C LEU A 115 13.77 8.87 -3.07
N ILE A 116 12.80 9.56 -3.66
CA ILE A 116 12.80 9.92 -5.09
C ILE A 116 13.24 11.38 -5.19
N PHE A 117 14.45 11.64 -5.64
CA PHE A 117 14.90 13.00 -5.87
C PHE A 117 14.31 13.52 -7.17
N VAL A 118 13.67 14.68 -7.10
CA VAL A 118 13.00 15.31 -8.24
C VAL A 118 13.55 16.71 -8.50
N SER A 119 13.53 17.15 -9.76
CA SER A 119 14.03 18.47 -10.16
C SER A 119 13.16 19.63 -9.68
N VAL A 120 11.86 19.41 -9.54
CA VAL A 120 10.89 20.41 -9.11
C VAL A 120 10.16 19.93 -7.85
N PRO A 121 10.81 19.89 -6.68
CA PRO A 121 10.20 19.36 -5.45
C PRO A 121 8.97 20.15 -5.02
N GLY A 122 8.94 21.47 -5.23
CA GLY A 122 7.78 22.30 -4.89
C GLY A 122 6.50 21.88 -5.61
N PHE A 123 6.59 21.42 -6.87
CA PHE A 123 5.43 20.93 -7.62
C PHE A 123 4.75 19.77 -6.89
N TYR A 124 5.51 18.75 -6.49
CA TYR A 124 4.99 17.57 -5.81
C TYR A 124 4.64 17.79 -4.33
N ALA A 125 5.17 18.85 -3.71
CA ALA A 125 4.79 19.23 -2.35
C ALA A 125 3.41 19.92 -2.32
N HIS A 126 3.02 20.59 -3.40
CA HIS A 126 1.77 21.37 -3.51
C HIS A 126 0.67 20.70 -4.34
N GLU A 127 0.97 19.61 -5.06
CA GLU A 127 -0.02 18.77 -5.74
C GLU A 127 -0.94 18.01 -4.76
N VAL A 128 -0.67 18.13 -3.46
CA VAL A 128 -1.40 17.42 -2.42
C VAL A 128 -2.41 18.34 -1.75
N ASP A 129 -3.69 18.16 -2.08
CA ASP A 129 -4.79 18.99 -1.55
C ASP A 129 -5.07 18.77 -0.05
N GLU A 130 -4.64 17.64 0.52
CA GLU A 130 -4.85 17.32 1.92
C GLU A 130 -3.81 18.01 2.85
N PRO A 131 -4.26 18.80 3.86
CA PRO A 131 -3.35 19.60 4.71
C PRO A 131 -2.32 18.78 5.50
N ASN A 132 -2.69 17.58 5.95
CA ASN A 132 -1.81 16.71 6.74
C ASN A 132 -0.69 16.12 5.89
N THR A 133 -1.01 15.74 4.66
CA THR A 133 -0.06 15.19 3.71
C THR A 133 0.85 16.27 3.12
N LEU A 134 0.36 17.51 2.98
CA LEU A 134 1.19 18.66 2.61
C LEU A 134 2.25 18.96 3.68
N ARG A 135 1.86 19.01 4.96
CA ARG A 135 2.83 19.16 6.08
C ARG A 135 3.87 18.05 6.11
N ALA A 136 3.47 16.80 5.85
CA ALA A 136 4.40 15.68 5.77
C ALA A 136 5.37 15.82 4.59
N ALA A 137 4.87 16.27 3.43
CA ALA A 137 5.69 16.51 2.24
C ALA A 137 6.70 17.65 2.46
N GLU A 138 6.28 18.76 3.08
CA GLU A 138 7.16 19.87 3.46
C GLU A 138 8.24 19.43 4.47
N LEU A 139 7.87 18.64 5.47
CA LEU A 139 8.82 18.11 6.44
C LEU A 139 9.85 17.20 5.76
N MET A 140 9.41 16.28 4.89
CA MET A 140 10.32 15.42 4.13
C MET A 140 11.23 16.23 3.22
N TRP A 141 10.74 17.28 2.57
CA TRP A 141 11.58 18.17 1.79
C TRP A 141 12.65 18.84 2.68
N LYS A 142 12.27 19.41 3.83
CA LYS A 142 13.22 20.05 4.75
C LYS A 142 14.28 19.08 5.30
N THR A 143 13.90 17.84 5.59
CA THR A 143 14.80 16.86 6.22
C THR A 143 15.64 16.08 5.21
N HIS A 144 15.08 15.75 4.04
CA HIS A 144 15.68 14.81 3.09
C HIS A 144 15.96 15.39 1.71
N GLY A 145 15.57 16.64 1.45
CA GLY A 145 15.74 17.30 0.15
C GLY A 145 14.76 16.84 -0.92
N THR A 146 13.77 16.00 -0.57
CA THR A 146 12.68 15.58 -1.46
C THR A 146 11.37 15.37 -0.71
N PRO A 147 10.21 15.77 -1.28
CA PRO A 147 8.90 15.49 -0.71
C PRO A 147 8.38 14.09 -1.01
N LEU A 148 9.10 13.29 -1.80
CA LEU A 148 8.66 11.98 -2.27
C LEU A 148 9.46 10.84 -1.61
N ALA A 149 8.74 10.01 -0.85
CA ALA A 149 9.29 8.83 -0.21
C ALA A 149 8.36 7.63 -0.42
N ILE A 150 8.94 6.52 -0.87
CA ILE A 150 8.27 5.22 -0.96
C ILE A 150 8.67 4.41 0.29
N PRO A 151 7.77 4.23 1.26
CA PRO A 151 8.04 3.40 2.42
C PRO A 151 8.11 1.92 2.00
N ILE A 152 9.26 1.28 2.22
CA ILE A 152 9.52 -0.07 1.71
C ILE A 152 8.81 -1.18 2.50
N ASN A 153 8.44 -0.90 3.76
CA ASN A 153 7.87 -1.88 4.69
C ASN A 153 6.49 -2.40 4.27
N PHE A 154 5.88 -1.77 3.27
CA PHE A 154 4.56 -2.13 2.76
C PHE A 154 4.61 -3.02 1.53
N PHE A 155 5.77 -3.33 0.97
CA PHE A 155 5.89 -4.13 -0.25
C PHE A 155 6.33 -5.57 0.05
N ASP A 156 5.94 -6.51 -0.81
CA ASP A 156 6.37 -7.92 -0.68
C ASP A 156 7.83 -8.14 -1.14
N GLU A 157 8.37 -7.22 -1.94
CA GLU A 157 9.74 -7.28 -2.46
C GLU A 157 10.77 -6.72 -1.47
N THR A 158 12.03 -7.18 -1.59
CA THR A 158 13.11 -6.65 -0.76
C THR A 158 13.47 -5.21 -1.13
N PRO A 159 13.96 -4.40 -0.19
CA PRO A 159 14.36 -3.02 -0.44
C PRO A 159 15.37 -2.87 -1.59
N GLU A 160 16.33 -3.78 -1.67
CA GLU A 160 17.41 -3.76 -2.66
C GLU A 160 16.85 -4.02 -4.06
N LYS A 161 15.96 -5.00 -4.17
CA LYS A 161 15.30 -5.35 -5.42
C LYS A 161 14.34 -4.27 -5.88
N LEU A 162 13.65 -3.61 -4.94
CA LEU A 162 12.81 -2.46 -5.22
C LEU A 162 13.62 -1.28 -5.80
N LEU A 163 14.79 -1.02 -5.21
CA LEU A 163 15.71 -0.01 -5.71
C LEU A 163 16.27 -0.38 -7.09
N GLU A 164 16.61 -1.66 -7.29
CA GLU A 164 17.10 -2.18 -8.56
C GLU A 164 16.08 -2.00 -9.69
N PHE A 165 14.80 -2.28 -9.44
CA PHE A 165 13.73 -2.04 -10.43
C PHE A 165 13.63 -0.57 -10.82
N LEU A 166 13.65 0.34 -9.84
CA LEU A 166 13.57 1.79 -10.07
C LEU A 166 14.78 2.33 -10.83
N GLN A 167 15.98 1.88 -10.46
CA GLN A 167 17.22 2.27 -11.14
C GLN A 167 17.30 1.71 -12.56
N SER A 168 16.82 0.48 -12.78
CA SER A 168 16.77 -0.15 -14.10
C SER A 168 15.80 0.60 -15.02
N GLY A 169 14.59 0.91 -14.55
CA GLY A 169 13.62 1.70 -15.31
C GLY A 169 14.15 3.09 -15.66
N MET A 170 14.80 3.77 -14.71
CA MET A 170 15.44 5.07 -14.98
C MET A 170 16.55 4.96 -16.03
N LYS A 171 17.37 3.89 -15.98
CA LYS A 171 18.45 3.70 -16.96
C LYS A 171 17.92 3.41 -18.36
N GLU A 172 16.79 2.72 -18.47
CA GLU A 172 16.16 2.35 -19.73
C GLU A 172 15.41 3.53 -20.36
N PHE A 173 14.57 4.22 -19.60
CA PHE A 173 13.65 5.22 -20.13
C PHE A 173 14.12 6.66 -20.05
N LYS A 174 15.13 7.00 -19.23
CA LYS A 174 15.70 8.36 -19.19
C LYS A 174 16.79 8.58 -20.25
N ARG A 175 17.33 7.51 -20.83
CA ARG A 175 18.40 7.57 -21.84
C ARG A 175 17.88 7.66 -23.27
N ASN A 176 16.62 7.30 -23.48
CA ASN A 176 15.87 7.51 -24.71
C ASN A 176 15.07 8.81 -24.60
#